data_AF-A0A9E5KL50-F1
#
_entry.id   AF-A0A9E5KL50-F1
#
_cell.length_a   1.000
_cell.length_b   1.000
_cell.length_c   1.000
_cell.angle_alpha   90.00
_cell.angle_beta   90.00
_cell.angle_gamma   90.00
#
_symmetry.space_group_name_H-M   'P 1'
#
loop_
_entity.id
_entity.type
_entity.pdbx_description
1 polymer ?
#
loop_
_entity_poly.entity_id
_entity_poly.type
_entity_poly.pdbx_seq_one_letter_code
_entity_poly.pdbx_strand_id
1 'polypeptide(L)'
;MSARSRLPSSPSARLVTGGDYLRFANQLLASTQVAHGQGFSNAQEETLTLLGAATGLPWEKLPTCFQRPLSEKEKNRFVELLDCRVFDRTPTAYLVGEAWLGGLSFSVDPRVIIPRSYFVELIPEVIPHWLPPSDSIKRIADVCTG
;
A
#
# COMPACT_ATOMS: atom_id res chain seq x y z
N MET A 1 -16.45 -1.54 14.18
CA MET A 1 -17.75 -2.03 13.65
C MET A 1 -17.51 -2.37 12.19
N SER A 2 -17.51 -3.67 11.83
CA SER A 2 -17.33 -4.08 10.44
C SER A 2 -18.60 -3.76 9.67
N ALA A 3 -18.57 -2.72 8.83
CA ALA A 3 -19.58 -2.52 7.82
C ALA A 3 -19.49 -3.70 6.86
N ARG A 4 -20.63 -4.34 6.54
CA ARG A 4 -20.65 -5.37 5.49
C ARG A 4 -20.06 -4.76 4.22
N SER A 5 -19.05 -5.43 3.65
CA SER A 5 -18.47 -5.08 2.35
C SER A 5 -19.59 -4.82 1.34
N ARG A 6 -19.56 -3.66 0.68
CA ARG A 6 -20.48 -3.30 -0.41
C ARG A 6 -20.13 -4.07 -1.68
N LEU A 7 -18.87 -4.46 -1.84
CA LEU A 7 -18.47 -5.46 -2.80
C LEU A 7 -18.96 -6.84 -2.37
N PRO A 8 -19.54 -7.65 -3.28
CA PRO A 8 -19.89 -9.02 -2.96
C PRO A 8 -18.63 -9.80 -2.60
N SER A 9 -18.70 -10.60 -1.53
CA SER A 9 -17.62 -11.51 -1.11
C SER A 9 -17.23 -12.53 -2.18
N SER A 10 -18.11 -12.75 -3.16
CA SER A 10 -17.85 -13.47 -4.41
C SER A 10 -18.12 -12.54 -5.60
N PRO A 11 -17.08 -11.96 -6.22
CA PRO A 11 -17.27 -11.14 -7.40
C PRO A 11 -17.50 -12.06 -8.61
N SER A 12 -18.75 -12.52 -8.80
CA SER A 12 -19.16 -13.44 -9.87
C SER A 12 -18.44 -14.80 -9.86
N ALA A 13 -19.02 -15.83 -10.47
CA ALA A 13 -18.41 -17.15 -10.62
C ALA A 13 -17.10 -17.18 -11.48
N ARG A 14 -16.47 -16.03 -11.74
CA ARG A 14 -15.36 -15.84 -12.68
C ARG A 14 -14.04 -15.40 -12.03
N LEU A 15 -14.01 -14.97 -10.76
CA LEU A 15 -12.74 -14.65 -10.09
C LEU A 15 -12.27 -15.85 -9.24
N VAL A 16 -11.25 -16.54 -9.74
CA VAL A 16 -10.71 -17.74 -9.09
C VAL A 16 -9.32 -17.46 -8.55
N THR A 17 -8.47 -16.86 -9.37
CA THR A 17 -7.03 -16.68 -9.12
C THR A 17 -6.69 -15.26 -8.68
N GLY A 18 -5.52 -15.07 -8.06
CA GLY A 18 -5.03 -13.74 -7.72
C GLY A 18 -4.92 -12.81 -8.93
N GLY A 19 -4.67 -13.37 -10.13
CA GLY A 19 -4.64 -12.61 -11.38
C GLY A 19 -6.01 -12.10 -11.79
N ASP A 20 -7.07 -12.86 -11.52
CA ASP A 20 -8.45 -12.43 -11.76
C ASP A 20 -8.81 -11.25 -10.85
N TYR A 21 -8.48 -11.36 -9.55
CA TYR A 21 -8.69 -10.30 -8.57
C TYR A 21 -7.88 -9.04 -8.87
N LEU A 22 -6.62 -9.19 -9.31
CA LEU A 22 -5.77 -8.08 -9.74
C LEU A 22 -6.41 -7.30 -10.91
N ARG A 23 -6.86 -8.01 -11.95
CA ARG A 23 -7.51 -7.36 -13.11
C ARG A 23 -8.80 -6.65 -12.71
N PHE A 24 -9.63 -7.30 -11.89
CA PHE A 24 -10.88 -6.74 -11.40
C PHE A 24 -10.64 -5.45 -10.59
N ALA A 25 -9.73 -5.49 -9.61
CA ALA A 25 -9.43 -4.34 -8.76
C ALA A 25 -8.79 -3.18 -9.53
N ASN A 26 -7.88 -3.45 -10.47
CA ASN A 26 -7.31 -2.41 -11.34
C ASN A 26 -8.40 -1.68 -12.13
N GLN A 27 -9.36 -2.41 -12.70
CA GLN A 27 -10.49 -1.82 -13.43
C GLN A 27 -11.39 -0.99 -12.51
N LEU A 28 -11.68 -1.50 -11.31
CA LEU A 28 -12.51 -0.80 -10.34
C LEU A 28 -11.84 0.50 -9.86
N LEU A 29 -10.56 0.46 -9.50
CA LEU A 29 -9.79 1.63 -9.07
C LEU A 29 -9.70 2.69 -10.19
N ALA A 30 -9.43 2.26 -11.42
CA ALA A 30 -9.41 3.16 -12.58
C ALA A 30 -10.77 3.84 -12.81
N SER A 31 -11.87 3.10 -12.65
CA SER A 31 -13.23 3.63 -12.85
C SER A 31 -13.71 4.61 -11.76
N THR A 32 -13.08 4.58 -10.57
CA THR A 32 -13.57 5.30 -9.38
C THR A 32 -12.83 6.61 -9.10
N GLN A 33 -11.90 7.02 -9.98
CA GLN A 33 -11.07 8.23 -9.85
C GLN A 33 -10.44 8.35 -8.46
N VAL A 34 -10.04 7.22 -7.90
CA VAL A 34 -9.40 7.17 -6.60
C VAL A 34 -7.98 7.69 -6.76
N ALA A 35 -7.61 8.71 -5.99
CA ALA A 35 -6.22 9.18 -5.96
C ALA A 35 -5.34 8.07 -5.38
N HIS A 36 -4.39 7.58 -6.18
CA HIS A 36 -3.30 6.73 -5.70
C HIS A 36 -2.38 7.65 -4.88
N GLY A 37 -2.31 7.45 -3.56
CA GLY A 37 -1.50 8.29 -2.69
C GLY A 37 0.00 8.26 -3.05
N GLN A 38 0.81 9.10 -2.39
CA GLN A 38 2.27 8.96 -2.50
C GLN A 38 2.69 7.56 -2.00
N GLY A 39 3.43 6.85 -2.83
CA GLY A 39 3.86 5.46 -2.59
C GLY A 39 3.46 4.49 -3.71
N PHE A 40 2.48 4.84 -4.55
CA PHE A 40 2.11 4.04 -5.72
C PHE A 40 2.15 4.89 -6.98
N SER A 41 2.83 4.40 -8.01
CA SER A 41 2.90 5.06 -9.32
C SER A 41 1.62 4.85 -10.14
N ASN A 42 0.85 3.79 -9.83
CA ASN A 42 -0.35 3.40 -10.55
C ASN A 42 -1.27 2.47 -9.74
N ALA A 43 -2.49 2.22 -10.25
CA ALA A 43 -3.49 1.35 -9.62
C ALA A 43 -3.02 -0.11 -9.45
N GLN A 44 -2.14 -0.60 -10.32
CA GLN A 44 -1.65 -1.97 -10.27
C GLN A 44 -0.72 -2.19 -9.09
N GLU A 45 0.23 -1.29 -8.83
CA GLU A 45 1.08 -1.36 -7.64
C GLU A 45 0.26 -1.35 -6.35
N GLU A 46 -0.71 -0.43 -6.26
CA GLU A 46 -1.60 -0.35 -5.10
C GLU A 46 -2.40 -1.65 -4.91
N THR A 47 -2.92 -2.22 -6.00
CA THR A 47 -3.65 -3.50 -5.95
C THR A 47 -2.75 -4.66 -5.55
N LEU A 48 -1.51 -4.70 -6.04
CA LEU A 48 -0.54 -5.72 -5.64
C LEU A 48 -0.22 -5.65 -4.15
N THR A 49 -0.12 -4.45 -3.58
CA THR A 49 0.05 -4.26 -2.14
C THR A 49 -1.15 -4.78 -1.35
N LEU A 50 -2.38 -4.47 -1.78
CA LEU A 50 -3.59 -5.03 -1.15
C LEU A 50 -3.65 -6.56 -1.25
N LEU A 51 -3.22 -7.12 -2.40
CA LEU A 51 -3.15 -8.56 -2.61
C LEU A 51 -2.09 -9.22 -1.74
N GLY A 52 -0.94 -8.56 -1.55
CA GLY A 52 0.11 -8.99 -0.63
C GLY A 52 -0.40 -9.05 0.80
N ALA A 53 -1.09 -8.00 1.24
CA ALA A 53 -1.71 -7.95 2.56
C ALA A 53 -2.81 -9.01 2.75
N ALA A 54 -3.57 -9.34 1.70
CA ALA A 54 -4.61 -10.35 1.76
C ALA A 54 -4.07 -11.79 1.78
N THR A 55 -2.98 -12.04 1.05
CA THR A 55 -2.37 -13.37 0.89
C THR A 55 -1.26 -13.66 1.91
N GLY A 56 -0.71 -12.61 2.53
CA GLY A 56 0.49 -12.72 3.37
C GLY A 56 1.76 -13.03 2.57
N LEU A 57 1.71 -12.92 1.24
CA LEU A 57 2.88 -13.16 0.39
C LEU A 57 3.75 -11.90 0.32
N PRO A 58 5.09 -12.05 0.42
CA PRO A 58 6.00 -10.94 0.15
C PRO A 58 5.96 -10.58 -1.35
N TRP A 59 6.39 -9.36 -1.68
CA TRP A 59 6.30 -8.78 -3.01
C TRP A 59 6.88 -9.70 -4.10
N GLU A 60 8.04 -10.30 -3.86
CA GLU A 60 8.74 -11.18 -4.81
C GLU A 60 7.97 -12.47 -5.08
N LYS A 61 7.12 -12.90 -4.15
CA LYS A 61 6.32 -14.12 -4.25
C LYS A 61 4.87 -13.86 -4.67
N LEU A 62 4.44 -12.60 -4.78
CA LEU A 62 3.09 -12.26 -5.25
C LEU A 62 2.72 -12.95 -6.57
N PRO A 63 3.61 -13.06 -7.60
CA PRO A 63 3.25 -13.71 -8.85
C PRO A 63 2.78 -15.16 -8.71
N THR A 64 3.18 -15.85 -7.63
CA THR A 64 2.75 -17.23 -7.36
C THR A 64 1.24 -17.35 -7.13
N CYS A 65 0.58 -16.28 -6.67
CA CYS A 65 -0.87 -16.29 -6.47
C CYS A 65 -1.65 -16.02 -7.76
N PHE A 66 -1.00 -15.60 -8.86
CA PHE A 66 -1.71 -15.16 -10.07
C PHE A 66 -2.32 -16.31 -10.87
N GLN A 67 -1.76 -17.51 -10.75
CA GLN A 67 -2.21 -18.69 -11.49
C GLN A 67 -2.87 -19.75 -10.61
N ARG A 68 -2.88 -19.58 -9.28
CA ARG A 68 -3.57 -20.49 -8.36
C ARG A 68 -4.88 -19.90 -7.86
N PRO A 69 -5.85 -20.74 -7.49
CA PRO A 69 -7.01 -20.28 -6.75
C PRO A 69 -6.60 -19.63 -5.43
N LEU A 70 -7.24 -18.50 -5.10
CA LEU A 70 -7.18 -17.96 -3.74
C LEU A 70 -8.09 -18.78 -2.82
N SER A 71 -7.68 -18.94 -1.57
CA SER A 71 -8.55 -19.49 -0.53
C SER A 71 -9.67 -18.51 -0.19
N GLU A 72 -10.78 -19.00 0.37
CA GLU A 72 -11.90 -18.13 0.78
C GLU A 72 -11.46 -17.04 1.76
N LYS A 73 -10.48 -17.33 2.64
CA LYS A 73 -9.91 -16.34 3.55
C LYS A 73 -9.20 -15.21 2.80
N GLU A 74 -8.37 -15.55 1.81
CA GLU A 74 -7.65 -14.57 0.98
C GLU A 74 -8.63 -13.73 0.15
N LYS A 75 -9.64 -14.37 -0.45
CA LYS A 75 -10.70 -13.67 -1.22
C LYS A 75 -11.44 -12.66 -0.36
N ASN A 76 -11.98 -13.10 0.78
CA ASN A 76 -12.73 -12.24 1.68
C ASN A 76 -11.87 -11.07 2.18
N ARG A 77 -10.63 -11.36 2.58
CA ARG A 77 -9.71 -10.31 3.05
C ARG A 77 -9.40 -9.29 1.96
N PHE A 78 -9.15 -9.73 0.74
CA PHE A 78 -8.88 -8.82 -0.39
C PHE A 78 -10.09 -7.95 -0.71
N VAL A 79 -11.30 -8.54 -0.75
CA VAL A 79 -12.54 -7.82 -1.01
C VAL A 79 -12.82 -6.77 0.07
N GLU A 80 -12.62 -7.11 1.35
CA GLU A 80 -12.75 -6.15 2.46
C GLU A 80 -11.79 -4.96 2.31
N LEU A 81 -10.52 -5.23 2.02
CA LEU A 81 -9.51 -4.20 1.82
C LEU A 81 -9.87 -3.29 0.63
N LEU A 82 -10.28 -3.88 -0.48
CA LEU A 82 -10.68 -3.15 -1.69
C LEU A 82 -11.94 -2.31 -1.45
N ASP A 83 -12.92 -2.83 -0.71
CA ASP A 83 -14.14 -2.09 -0.37
C ASP A 83 -13.84 -0.83 0.44
N CYS A 84 -13.09 -0.98 1.53
CA CYS A 84 -12.63 0.14 2.35
C CYS A 84 -11.83 1.15 1.51
N ARG A 85 -10.98 0.66 0.61
CA ARG A 85 -10.15 1.51 -0.24
C ARG A 85 -10.96 2.35 -1.22
N VAL A 86 -11.93 1.73 -1.88
CA VAL A 86 -12.70 2.33 -2.97
C VAL A 86 -13.78 3.27 -2.44
N PHE A 87 -14.54 2.81 -1.44
CA PHE A 87 -15.74 3.52 -1.02
C PHE A 87 -15.50 4.42 0.20
N ASP A 88 -14.74 3.94 1.18
CA ASP A 88 -14.39 4.78 2.35
C ASP A 88 -13.17 5.66 2.08
N ARG A 89 -12.52 5.47 0.92
CA ARG A 89 -11.33 6.21 0.49
C ARG A 89 -10.17 6.11 1.47
N THR A 90 -10.17 5.07 2.32
CA THR A 90 -9.11 4.84 3.30
C THR A 90 -7.79 4.60 2.57
N PRO A 91 -6.71 5.34 2.88
CA PRO A 91 -5.40 5.12 2.27
C PRO A 91 -4.92 3.68 2.42
N THR A 92 -4.37 3.11 1.35
CA THR A 92 -3.84 1.74 1.35
C THR A 92 -2.81 1.51 2.44
N ALA A 93 -1.93 2.47 2.72
CA ALA A 93 -0.95 2.39 3.79
C ALA A 93 -1.59 2.12 5.16
N TYR A 94 -2.73 2.74 5.48
CA TYR A 94 -3.45 2.48 6.73
C TYR A 94 -4.20 1.15 6.72
N LEU A 95 -4.62 0.67 5.56
CA LEU A 95 -5.28 -0.64 5.43
C LEU A 95 -4.30 -1.80 5.63
N VAL A 96 -3.05 -1.63 5.17
CA VAL A 96 -1.99 -2.64 5.31
C VAL A 96 -1.13 -2.44 6.57
N GLY A 97 -1.17 -1.25 7.16
CA GLY A 97 -0.43 -0.89 8.37
C GLY A 97 1.04 -0.52 8.12
N GLU A 98 1.43 -0.28 6.86
CA GLU A 98 2.81 -0.08 6.43
C GLU A 98 2.90 1.00 5.33
N ALA A 99 3.98 1.78 5.35
CA ALA A 99 4.36 2.71 4.30
C ALA A 99 5.86 2.66 4.03
N TRP A 100 6.26 2.81 2.77
CA TRP A 100 7.66 2.78 2.34
C TRP A 100 8.13 4.19 1.97
N LEU A 101 9.31 4.58 2.48
CA LEU A 101 9.96 5.85 2.14
C LEU A 101 11.49 5.68 2.17
N GLY A 102 12.17 6.05 1.08
CA GLY A 102 13.64 6.00 1.02
C GLY A 102 14.23 4.60 1.24
N GLY A 103 13.55 3.54 0.79
CA GLY A 103 13.97 2.15 0.99
C GLY A 103 13.72 1.59 2.40
N LEU A 104 13.15 2.39 3.30
CA LEU A 104 12.76 1.98 4.65
C LEU A 104 11.24 1.73 4.71
N SER A 105 10.85 0.74 5.50
CA SER A 105 9.47 0.47 5.85
C SER A 105 9.13 1.04 7.23
N PHE A 106 7.97 1.67 7.32
CA PHE A 106 7.43 2.27 8.54
C PHE A 106 6.06 1.67 8.86
N SER A 107 5.84 1.29 10.11
CA SER A 107 4.51 0.98 10.61
C SER A 107 3.68 2.25 10.69
N VAL A 108 2.47 2.23 10.12
CA VAL A 108 1.56 3.38 10.09
C VAL A 108 0.14 3.01 10.45
N ASP A 109 -0.58 3.96 11.02
CA ASP A 109 -2.02 3.87 11.27
C ASP A 109 -2.65 5.28 11.23
N PRO A 110 -3.98 5.42 11.32
CA PRO A 110 -4.64 6.73 11.19
C PRO A 110 -4.22 7.81 12.20
N ARG A 111 -3.41 7.49 13.22
CA ARG A 111 -2.90 8.44 14.22
C ARG A 111 -1.64 9.18 13.78
N VAL A 112 -0.96 8.71 12.74
CA VAL A 112 0.28 9.30 12.21
C VAL A 112 0.09 9.76 10.78
N ILE A 113 0.89 10.72 10.34
CA ILE A 113 0.93 11.07 8.92
C ILE A 113 1.62 9.95 8.13
N ILE A 114 1.06 9.56 6.97
CA ILE A 114 1.76 8.65 6.06
C ILE A 114 3.11 9.32 5.68
N PRO A 115 4.26 8.66 5.90
CA PRO A 115 5.56 9.19 5.53
C PRO A 115 5.60 9.61 4.06
N ARG A 116 6.01 10.87 3.84
CA ARG A 116 6.05 11.52 2.54
C ARG A 116 7.26 12.41 2.47
N SER A 117 8.00 12.37 1.37
CA SER A 117 9.07 13.33 1.13
C SER A 117 9.34 13.49 -0.36
N TYR A 118 9.42 14.76 -0.79
CA TYR A 118 9.73 15.13 -2.18
C TYR A 118 11.23 15.14 -2.48
N PHE A 119 12.08 14.97 -1.46
CA PHE A 119 13.53 15.10 -1.58
C PHE A 119 14.29 14.02 -0.82
N VAL A 120 13.62 12.97 -0.30
CA VAL A 120 14.31 11.91 0.48
C VAL A 120 15.44 11.25 -0.31
N GLU A 121 15.23 11.06 -1.61
CA GLU A 121 16.24 10.50 -2.51
C GLU A 121 17.41 11.46 -2.76
N LEU A 122 17.17 12.77 -2.59
CA LEU A 122 18.19 13.81 -2.72
C LEU A 122 18.97 14.01 -1.42
N ILE A 123 18.47 13.53 -0.27
CA ILE A 123 19.13 13.72 1.03
C ILE A 123 20.59 13.27 1.00
N PRO A 124 20.94 12.05 0.51
CA PRO A 124 22.32 11.59 0.50
C PRO A 124 23.26 12.48 -0.32
N GLU A 125 22.75 13.13 -1.37
CA GLU A 125 23.53 13.98 -2.25
C GLU A 125 23.59 15.43 -1.76
N VAL A 126 22.48 15.98 -1.27
CA VAL A 126 22.33 17.41 -0.96
C VAL A 126 22.78 17.71 0.46
N ILE A 127 22.45 16.87 1.44
CA ILE A 127 22.76 17.14 2.86
C ILE A 127 24.27 17.35 3.11
N PRO A 128 25.19 16.54 2.55
CA PRO A 128 26.63 16.75 2.77
C PRO A 128 27.16 18.10 2.29
N HIS A 129 26.47 18.76 1.35
CA HIS A 129 26.87 20.09 0.86
C HIS A 129 26.37 21.23 1.74
N TRP A 130 25.33 20.99 2.55
CA TRP A 130 24.65 22.01 3.36
C TRP A 130 25.00 21.92 4.84
N LEU A 131 25.46 20.75 5.28
CA LEU A 131 25.87 20.50 6.65
C LEU A 131 27.40 20.54 6.79
N PRO A 132 27.92 20.90 7.97
CA PRO A 132 29.33 20.65 8.28
C PRO A 132 29.64 19.15 8.21
N PRO A 133 30.93 18.75 8.15
CA PRO A 133 31.32 17.34 8.07
C PRO A 133 30.55 16.50 9.09
N SER A 134 29.99 15.37 8.65
CA SER A 134 29.07 14.53 9.45
C SER A 134 29.61 14.23 10.85
N ASP A 135 30.92 14.00 10.95
CA ASP A 135 31.61 13.59 12.17
C ASP A 135 31.66 14.71 13.23
N SER A 136 31.39 15.96 12.83
CA SER A 136 31.29 17.12 13.72
C SER A 136 29.90 17.25 14.35
N ILE A 137 28.86 16.63 13.77
CA ILE A 137 27.48 16.72 14.21
C ILE A 137 27.19 15.62 15.22
N LYS A 138 26.97 16.01 16.48
CA LYS A 138 26.75 15.06 17.58
C LYS A 138 25.31 14.96 18.05
N ARG A 139 24.46 15.89 17.64
CA ARG A 139 23.07 16.01 18.09
C ARG A 139 22.20 16.49 16.95
N ILE A 140 21.15 15.74 16.66
CA ILE A 140 20.14 16.05 15.65
C ILE A 140 18.79 15.97 16.35
N ALA A 141 17.90 16.90 16.03
CA ALA A 141 16.51 16.84 16.43
C ALA A 141 15.67 16.72 15.17
N ASP A 142 14.88 15.66 15.07
CA ASP A 142 13.82 15.53 14.08
C ASP A 142 12.50 15.96 14.74
N VAL A 143 11.99 17.12 14.32
CA VAL A 143 10.82 17.75 14.94
C VAL A 143 9.60 17.41 14.09
N CYS A 144 8.56 16.86 14.74
CA CYS A 144 7.37 16.33 14.07
C CYS A 144 7.65 15.09 13.21
N THR A 145 8.46 14.15 13.73
CA THR A 145 8.87 12.88 13.07
C THR A 145 7.74 11.86 12.87
N GLY A 146 6.49 12.22 13.12
CA GLY A 146 5.32 11.35 13.00
C GLY A 146 4.01 12.02 13.37
#